data_AF-A0A2K2UA67-F1
#
_entry.id   AF-A0A2K2UA67-F1
#
_cell.length_a   1.000
_cell.length_b   1.000
_cell.length_c   1.000
_cell.angle_alpha   90.00
_cell.angle_beta   90.00
_cell.angle_gamma   90.00
#
_symmetry.space_group_name_H-M   'P 1'
#
loop_
_entity.id
_entity.type
_entity.pdbx_description
1 polymer ?
#
loop_
_entity_poly.entity_id
_entity_poly.type
_entity_poly.pdbx_seq_one_letter_code
_entity_poly.pdbx_strand_id
1 'polypeptide(L)'
;MEDKKNVYITVHKSFVREGIEYFDKKTGQMGKFNSVTLPRDTVMDGMDLSFYQFSPLFVNESRFKGEDFRDIPLLADKEVWLKRTVMDPDGNPVTDESGRPVKDTVKVMPGQLKEALDSGRERYLASLSERAKGAREGSRELAGNAGRSSMSREDIPF
;
A
#
# COMPACT_ATOMS: atom_id res chain seq x y z
N MET A 1 -23.50 13.51 17.01
CA MET A 1 -22.11 13.57 16.52
C MET A 1 -22.22 13.42 15.02
N GLU A 2 -21.71 14.36 14.25
CA GLU A 2 -21.78 14.29 12.78
C GLU A 2 -20.80 13.20 12.35
N ASP A 3 -21.32 12.07 11.87
CA ASP A 3 -20.50 10.97 11.40
C ASP A 3 -19.53 11.50 10.33
N LYS A 4 -18.23 11.30 10.55
CA LYS A 4 -17.22 11.74 9.59
C LYS A 4 -17.48 11.04 8.26
N LYS A 5 -17.98 11.80 7.28
CA LYS A 5 -18.30 11.31 5.93
C LYS A 5 -17.13 10.55 5.29
N ASN A 6 -15.90 10.95 5.58
CA ASN A 6 -14.70 10.38 5.00
C ASN A 6 -13.72 9.88 6.07
N VAL A 7 -13.11 8.73 5.80
CA VAL A 7 -11.87 8.27 6.42
C VAL A 7 -10.73 8.58 5.46
N TYR A 8 -9.68 9.21 5.96
CA TYR A 8 -8.47 9.49 5.18
C TYR A 8 -7.41 8.45 5.51
N ILE A 9 -6.88 7.82 4.47
CA ILE A 9 -5.65 7.04 4.56
C ILE A 9 -4.53 7.81 3.87
N THR A 10 -3.32 7.69 4.41
CA THR A 10 -2.14 8.37 3.88
C THR A 10 -1.06 7.34 3.57
N VAL A 11 -0.58 7.33 2.34
CA VAL A 11 0.52 6.45 1.88
C VAL A 11 1.51 7.24 1.04
N HIS A 12 2.74 6.77 0.95
CA HIS A 12 3.78 7.32 0.09
C HIS A 12 3.41 7.14 -1.38
N LYS A 13 3.76 8.12 -2.20
CA LYS A 13 3.39 8.20 -3.63
C LYS A 13 3.87 6.99 -4.43
N SER A 14 4.89 6.25 -3.99
CA SER A 14 5.35 5.02 -4.64
C SER A 14 4.30 3.91 -4.66
N PHE A 15 3.37 3.92 -3.70
CA PHE A 15 2.26 2.97 -3.62
C PHE A 15 1.05 3.40 -4.43
N VAL A 16 1.11 4.57 -5.07
CA VAL A 16 0.00 5.17 -5.78
C VAL A 16 0.35 5.33 -7.26
N ARG A 17 -0.59 4.96 -8.12
CA ARG A 17 -0.55 5.22 -9.56
C ARG A 17 -1.77 6.04 -9.92
N GLU A 18 -1.54 7.26 -10.36
CA GLU A 18 -2.60 8.25 -10.63
C GLU A 18 -2.89 8.31 -12.14
N GLY A 19 -4.14 8.60 -12.50
CA GLY A 19 -4.52 8.93 -13.87
C GLY A 19 -4.27 7.83 -14.91
N ILE A 20 -4.33 6.55 -14.51
CA ILE A 20 -4.16 5.41 -15.40
C ILE A 20 -5.29 5.44 -16.44
N GLU A 21 -4.91 5.51 -17.70
CA GLU A 21 -5.86 5.56 -18.81
C GLU A 21 -6.46 4.19 -19.10
N TYR A 22 -7.76 4.17 -19.40
CA TYR A 22 -8.44 2.96 -19.85
C TYR A 22 -9.49 3.31 -20.89
N PHE A 23 -9.75 2.37 -21.80
CA PHE A 23 -10.86 2.49 -22.73
C PHE A 23 -12.13 1.89 -22.10
N ASP A 24 -13.13 2.72 -21.83
CA ASP A 24 -14.42 2.26 -21.36
C ASP A 24 -15.25 1.77 -22.56
N LYS A 25 -15.38 0.45 -22.68
CA LYS A 25 -16.14 -0.19 -23.75
C LYS A 25 -17.63 0.15 -23.73
N LYS A 26 -18.19 0.54 -22.58
CA LYS A 26 -19.62 0.87 -22.46
C LYS A 26 -19.92 2.25 -23.02
N THR A 27 -19.05 3.22 -22.76
CA THR A 27 -19.23 4.61 -23.17
C THR A 27 -18.49 4.95 -24.47
N GLY A 28 -17.51 4.12 -24.87
CA GLY A 28 -16.65 4.34 -26.03
C GLY A 28 -15.60 5.43 -25.82
N GLN A 29 -15.38 5.87 -24.58
CA GLN A 29 -14.49 6.98 -24.25
C GLN A 29 -13.26 6.53 -23.46
N MET A 30 -12.20 7.34 -23.53
CA MET A 30 -11.04 7.19 -22.65
C MET A 30 -11.37 7.72 -21.26
N GLY A 31 -11.29 6.85 -20.26
CA GLY A 31 -11.41 7.21 -18.85
C GLY A 31 -10.05 7.19 -18.16
N LYS A 32 -10.02 7.71 -16.93
CA LYS A 32 -8.87 7.63 -16.03
C LYS A 32 -9.29 7.03 -14.70
N PHE A 33 -8.40 6.27 -14.09
CA PHE A 33 -8.58 5.76 -12.72
C PHE A 33 -7.27 5.79 -11.95
N ASN A 34 -7.36 5.77 -10.63
CA ASN A 34 -6.21 5.67 -9.75
C ASN A 34 -6.11 4.26 -9.18
N SER A 35 -4.91 3.85 -8.81
CA SER A 35 -4.66 2.58 -8.14
C SER A 35 -3.74 2.79 -6.95
N VAL A 36 -4.07 2.18 -5.83
CA VAL A 36 -3.25 2.15 -4.63
C VAL A 36 -2.92 0.70 -4.33
N THR A 37 -1.64 0.40 -4.14
CA THR A 37 -1.15 -0.91 -3.69
C THR A 37 -0.83 -0.83 -2.21
N LEU A 38 -1.42 -1.71 -1.41
CA LEU A 38 -1.15 -1.77 0.02
C LEU A 38 0.32 -2.14 0.27
N PRO A 39 1.03 -1.40 1.14
CA PRO A 39 2.40 -1.73 1.51
C PRO A 39 2.52 -3.12 2.15
N ARG A 40 3.75 -3.64 2.19
CA ARG A 40 4.08 -4.86 2.94
C ARG A 40 3.69 -4.73 4.40
N ASP A 41 3.40 -5.86 5.04
CA ASP A 41 3.01 -5.97 6.45
C ASP A 41 1.70 -5.25 6.81
N THR A 42 0.89 -4.88 5.81
CA THR A 42 -0.49 -4.44 6.07
C THR A 42 -1.31 -5.66 6.49
N VAL A 43 -1.66 -5.75 7.77
CA VAL A 43 -2.35 -6.91 8.37
C VAL A 43 -3.61 -6.43 9.06
N MET A 44 -4.72 -7.14 8.84
CA MET A 44 -6.02 -6.88 9.47
C MET A 44 -6.58 -8.19 10.02
N ASP A 45 -6.88 -8.24 11.32
CA ASP A 45 -7.46 -9.43 11.98
C ASP A 45 -6.69 -10.75 11.67
N GLY A 46 -5.36 -10.67 11.55
CA GLY A 46 -4.49 -11.79 11.20
C GLY A 46 -4.40 -12.11 9.70
N MET A 47 -5.18 -11.45 8.85
CA MET A 47 -5.10 -11.56 7.40
C MET A 47 -4.02 -10.66 6.83
N ASP A 48 -3.08 -11.23 6.06
CA ASP A 48 -2.09 -10.47 5.31
C ASP A 48 -2.71 -9.84 4.05
N LEU A 49 -2.81 -8.51 4.07
CA LEU A 49 -3.31 -7.68 2.99
C LEU A 49 -2.19 -7.02 2.18
N SER A 50 -0.94 -7.45 2.36
CA SER A 50 0.19 -6.96 1.57
C SER A 50 -0.06 -7.13 0.07
N PHE A 51 0.24 -6.07 -0.69
CA PHE A 51 0.14 -6.00 -2.14
C PHE A 51 -1.27 -6.12 -2.73
N TYR A 52 -2.33 -6.15 -1.90
CA TYR A 52 -3.67 -5.92 -2.42
C TYR A 52 -3.77 -4.51 -2.99
N GLN A 53 -4.65 -4.35 -3.96
CA GLN A 53 -4.87 -3.09 -4.64
C GLN A 53 -6.32 -2.66 -4.54
N PHE A 54 -6.56 -1.36 -4.48
CA PHE A 54 -7.88 -0.79 -4.68
C PHE A 54 -7.79 0.47 -5.52
N SER A 55 -8.93 0.87 -6.09
CA SER A 55 -9.02 2.02 -6.99
C SER A 55 -9.78 3.16 -6.33
N PRO A 56 -9.10 4.14 -5.71
CA PRO A 56 -9.77 5.31 -5.17
C PRO A 56 -10.21 6.27 -6.28
N LEU A 57 -11.30 7.00 -6.00
CA LEU A 57 -11.74 8.08 -6.88
C LEU A 57 -10.82 9.30 -6.79
N PHE A 58 -10.32 9.62 -5.60
CA PHE A 58 -9.50 10.79 -5.34
C PHE A 58 -8.17 10.41 -4.71
N VAL A 59 -7.14 11.09 -5.17
CA VAL A 59 -5.78 11.05 -4.62
C VAL A 59 -5.34 12.51 -4.52
N ASN A 60 -4.96 12.94 -3.32
CA ASN A 60 -4.50 14.32 -3.09
C ASN A 60 -3.08 14.29 -2.54
N GLU A 61 -2.30 15.35 -2.76
CA GLU A 61 -1.06 15.56 -2.01
C GLU A 61 -1.36 15.64 -0.51
N SER A 62 -0.48 15.05 0.31
CA SER A 62 -0.72 15.01 1.75
C SER A 62 -0.56 16.39 2.37
N ARG A 63 -1.57 16.81 3.14
CA ARG A 63 -1.55 18.10 3.82
C ARG A 63 -0.53 18.19 4.96
N PHE A 64 -0.16 17.03 5.53
CA PHE A 64 0.60 16.96 6.78
C PHE A 64 1.94 16.21 6.64
N LYS A 65 2.09 15.37 5.62
CA LYS A 65 3.28 14.51 5.45
C LYS A 65 4.23 14.97 4.33
N GLY A 66 3.84 16.01 3.59
CA GLY A 66 4.64 16.57 2.49
C GLY A 66 4.35 15.93 1.13
N GLU A 67 5.06 16.40 0.10
CA GLU A 67 4.81 16.12 -1.33
C GLU A 67 5.01 14.65 -1.71
N ASP A 68 5.74 13.89 -0.91
CA ASP A 68 5.99 12.46 -1.12
C ASP A 68 4.83 11.56 -0.69
N PHE A 69 3.82 12.13 -0.02
CA PHE A 69 2.68 11.39 0.49
C PHE A 69 1.38 11.78 -0.20
N ARG A 70 0.42 10.87 -0.17
CA ARG A 70 -0.91 11.02 -0.75
C ARG A 70 -1.98 10.75 0.28
N ASP A 71 -2.92 11.70 0.42
CA ASP A 71 -4.12 11.57 1.23
C ASP A 71 -5.28 11.10 0.34
N ILE A 72 -5.84 9.94 0.68
CA ILE A 72 -6.90 9.28 -0.08
C ILE A 72 -8.18 9.30 0.77
N PRO A 73 -9.18 10.11 0.42
CA PRO A 73 -10.46 10.13 1.09
C PRO A 73 -11.32 8.94 0.64
N LEU A 74 -11.78 8.16 1.61
CA LEU A 74 -12.69 7.02 1.42
C LEU A 74 -13.99 7.29 2.18
N LEU A 75 -15.13 6.94 1.59
CA LEU A 75 -16.44 7.10 2.23
C LEU A 75 -16.55 6.15 3.43
N ALA A 76 -16.71 6.70 4.63
CA ALA A 76 -16.58 5.95 5.88
C ALA A 76 -17.55 4.75 6.01
N ASP A 77 -18.71 4.86 5.38
CA ASP A 77 -19.81 3.91 5.37
C ASP A 77 -19.79 2.95 4.18
N LYS A 78 -18.76 3.02 3.31
CA LYS A 78 -18.66 2.20 2.11
C LYS A 78 -17.44 1.30 2.13
N GLU A 79 -17.67 0.01 1.87
CA GLU A 79 -16.60 -0.98 1.74
C GLU A 79 -15.57 -0.59 0.67
N VAL A 80 -14.30 -0.84 0.99
CA VAL A 80 -13.19 -0.82 0.05
C VAL A 80 -12.96 -2.23 -0.44
N TRP A 81 -12.97 -2.41 -1.76
CA TRP A 81 -12.75 -3.71 -2.38
C TRP A 81 -11.28 -3.84 -2.74
N LEU A 82 -10.56 -4.61 -1.94
CA LEU A 82 -9.16 -4.94 -2.11
C LEU A 82 -9.05 -6.12 -3.06
N LYS A 83 -8.15 -6.06 -4.04
CA LYS A 83 -7.93 -7.13 -5.01
C LYS A 83 -6.47 -7.50 -5.13
N ARG A 84 -6.16 -8.79 -5.22
CA ARG A 84 -4.81 -9.29 -5.51
C ARG A 84 -4.88 -10.38 -6.57
N THR A 85 -3.88 -10.46 -7.43
CA THR A 85 -3.75 -11.61 -8.34
C THR A 85 -3.35 -12.85 -7.54
N VAL A 86 -4.05 -13.96 -7.75
CA VAL A 86 -3.65 -15.24 -7.17
C VAL A 86 -2.44 -15.76 -7.93
N MET A 87 -1.38 -16.09 -7.21
CA MET A 87 -0.15 -16.65 -7.77
C MET A 87 -0.08 -18.15 -7.44
N ASP A 88 0.49 -18.93 -8.35
CA ASP A 88 0.83 -20.34 -8.13
C ASP A 88 2.15 -20.48 -7.34
N PRO A 89 2.53 -21.70 -6.91
CA PRO A 89 3.79 -21.92 -6.18
C PRO A 89 5.07 -21.54 -6.96
N ASP A 90 5.00 -21.50 -8.29
CA ASP A 90 6.11 -21.11 -9.17
C ASP A 90 6.18 -19.59 -9.37
N GLY A 91 5.23 -18.84 -8.79
CA GLY A 91 5.16 -17.38 -8.85
C GLY A 91 4.44 -16.83 -10.08
N ASN A 92 3.77 -17.67 -10.87
CA ASN A 92 3.00 -17.24 -12.03
C ASN A 92 1.54 -16.94 -11.65
N PRO A 93 0.87 -15.98 -12.32
CA PRO A 93 -0.55 -15.76 -12.11
C PRO A 93 -1.38 -17.00 -12.46
N VAL A 94 -2.18 -17.48 -11.50
CA VAL A 94 -3.20 -18.49 -11.78
C VAL A 94 -4.22 -17.89 -12.74
N THR A 95 -4.56 -18.59 -13.82
CA THR A 95 -5.54 -18.15 -14.82
C THR A 95 -6.84 -18.93 -14.75
N ASP A 96 -7.95 -18.28 -15.11
CA ASP A 96 -9.26 -18.90 -15.29
C ASP A 96 -9.38 -19.60 -16.66
N GLU A 97 -10.53 -20.24 -16.93
CA GLU A 97 -10.82 -20.92 -18.20
C GLU A 97 -10.76 -20.00 -19.43
N SER A 98 -10.85 -18.68 -19.24
CA SER A 98 -10.72 -17.67 -20.28
C SER A 98 -9.29 -17.14 -20.44
N GLY A 99 -8.33 -17.71 -19.71
CA GLY A 99 -6.92 -17.28 -19.70
C GLY A 99 -6.68 -15.98 -18.95
N ARG A 100 -7.62 -15.49 -18.13
CA ARG A 100 -7.46 -14.26 -17.36
C ARG A 100 -6.94 -14.56 -15.96
N PRO A 101 -6.08 -13.71 -15.39
CA PRO A 101 -5.60 -13.92 -14.03
C PRO A 101 -6.74 -13.94 -13.00
N VAL A 102 -6.78 -14.99 -12.18
CA VAL A 102 -7.68 -15.11 -11.04
C VAL A 102 -7.36 -14.02 -10.03
N LYS A 103 -8.41 -13.35 -9.55
CA LYS A 103 -8.31 -12.29 -8.55
C LYS A 103 -8.94 -12.74 -7.26
N ASP A 104 -8.15 -12.70 -6.19
CA ASP A 104 -8.71 -12.72 -4.85
C ASP A 104 -9.26 -11.34 -4.50
N THR A 105 -10.40 -11.29 -3.80
CA THR A 105 -11.08 -10.05 -3.42
C THR A 105 -11.49 -10.08 -1.96
N VAL A 106 -11.02 -9.09 -1.20
CA VAL A 106 -11.37 -8.89 0.21
C VAL A 106 -12.08 -7.54 0.34
N LYS A 107 -13.14 -7.50 1.14
CA LYS A 107 -13.88 -6.27 1.42
C LYS A 107 -13.62 -5.84 2.85
N VAL A 108 -13.26 -4.56 3.02
CA VAL A 108 -12.91 -4.00 4.33
C VAL A 108 -13.56 -2.64 4.51
N MET A 109 -13.83 -2.24 5.76
CA MET A 109 -14.24 -0.88 6.04
C MET A 109 -13.03 0.06 6.03
N PRO A 110 -13.17 1.32 5.56
CA PRO A 110 -12.06 2.28 5.53
C PRO A 110 -11.42 2.52 6.90
N GLY A 111 -12.20 2.51 7.98
CA GLY A 111 -11.68 2.65 9.35
C GLY A 111 -10.69 1.53 9.70
N GLN A 112 -11.07 0.28 9.46
CA GLN A 112 -10.20 -0.89 9.68
C GLN A 112 -8.96 -0.82 8.80
N LEU A 113 -9.13 -0.44 7.52
CA LEU A 113 -8.00 -0.32 6.59
C LEU A 113 -6.99 0.75 7.06
N LYS A 114 -7.50 1.87 7.58
CA LYS A 114 -6.65 2.93 8.15
C LYS A 114 -5.85 2.40 9.34
N GLU A 115 -6.50 1.71 10.27
CA GLU A 115 -5.83 1.13 11.44
C GLU A 115 -4.76 0.11 11.06
N ALA A 116 -5.04 -0.75 10.07
CA ALA A 116 -4.09 -1.73 9.55
C ALA A 116 -2.84 -1.06 8.94
N LEU A 117 -3.02 0.02 8.18
CA LEU A 117 -1.94 0.80 7.58
C LEU A 117 -1.12 1.54 8.64
N ASP A 118 -1.77 2.20 9.60
CA ASP A 118 -1.10 2.90 10.70
C ASP A 118 -0.27 1.92 11.53
N SER A 119 -0.85 0.77 11.89
CA SER A 119 -0.16 -0.29 12.64
C SER A 119 1.00 -0.91 11.87
N GLY A 120 0.87 -1.08 10.55
CA GLY A 120 1.97 -1.52 9.68
C GLY A 120 3.12 -0.52 9.66
N ARG A 121 2.77 0.77 9.53
CA ARG A 121 3.75 1.87 9.54
C ARG A 121 4.48 1.99 10.88
N GLU A 122 3.78 1.85 12.01
CA GLU A 122 4.38 1.87 13.34
C GLU A 122 5.37 0.71 13.53
N ARG A 123 5.00 -0.51 13.13
CA ARG A 123 5.89 -1.68 13.16
C ARG A 123 7.13 -1.47 12.29
N TYR A 124 6.96 -0.92 11.10
CA TYR A 124 8.09 -0.58 10.23
C TYR A 124 9.04 0.43 10.89
N LEU A 125 8.52 1.53 11.44
CA LEU A 125 9.35 2.54 12.13
C LEU A 125 10.06 1.95 13.35
N ALA A 126 9.39 1.08 14.12
CA ALA A 126 10.01 0.37 15.22
C ALA A 126 11.17 -0.52 14.74
N SER A 127 10.98 -1.28 13.66
CA SER A 127 12.03 -2.13 13.06
C SER A 127 13.24 -1.33 12.57
N LEU A 128 13.03 -0.12 12.03
CA LEU A 128 14.12 0.77 11.64
C LEU A 128 14.91 1.26 12.85
N SER A 129 14.21 1.60 13.94
CA SER A 129 14.86 2.03 15.18
C SER A 129 15.72 0.91 15.78
N GLU A 130 15.24 -0.33 15.76
CA GLU A 130 16.00 -1.50 16.20
C GLU A 130 17.16 -1.83 15.27
N ARG A 131 16.95 -1.78 13.95
CA ARG A 131 18.03 -1.97 12.96
C ARG A 131 19.10 -0.89 13.09
N ALA A 132 18.73 0.34 13.41
CA ALA A 132 19.67 1.43 13.67
C ALA A 132 20.43 1.24 15.00
N LYS A 133 19.79 0.72 16.05
CA LYS A 133 20.47 0.34 17.30
C LYS A 133 21.44 -0.81 17.08
N GLY A 134 21.00 -1.89 16.45
CA GLY A 134 21.84 -3.04 16.10
C GLY A 134 22.98 -2.66 15.14
N ALA A 135 22.76 -1.73 14.22
CA ALA A 135 23.84 -1.20 13.38
C ALA A 135 24.81 -0.32 14.16
N ARG A 136 24.37 0.42 15.19
CA ARG A 136 25.27 1.19 16.08
C ARG A 136 26.06 0.28 17.01
N GLU A 137 25.45 -0.75 17.57
CA GLU A 137 26.11 -1.77 18.40
C GLU A 137 27.08 -2.60 17.54
N GLY A 138 26.61 -3.10 16.40
CA GLY A 138 27.43 -3.79 15.42
C GLY A 138 28.53 -2.91 14.83
N SER A 139 28.32 -1.61 14.59
CA SER A 139 29.40 -0.68 14.17
C SER A 139 30.36 -0.34 15.31
N ARG A 140 29.93 -0.43 16.57
CA ARG A 140 30.81 -0.30 17.73
C ARG A 140 31.66 -1.55 17.91
N GLU A 141 31.18 -2.71 17.48
CA GLU A 141 31.95 -3.97 17.37
C GLU A 141 32.79 -4.05 16.07
N LEU A 142 32.33 -3.43 14.97
CA LEU A 142 32.92 -3.45 13.62
C LEU A 142 33.62 -2.12 13.25
N ALA A 143 34.03 -1.30 14.22
CA ALA A 143 34.80 -0.07 14.00
C ALA A 143 36.23 -0.39 13.50
N GLY A 144 36.30 -1.06 12.35
CA GLY A 144 37.47 -1.55 11.64
C GLY A 144 37.27 -1.67 10.12
N ASN A 145 36.06 -1.55 9.53
CA ASN A 145 35.98 -1.43 8.06
C ASN A 145 34.71 -0.74 7.54
N ALA A 146 34.90 0.22 6.64
CA ALA A 146 33.90 1.15 6.14
C ALA A 146 33.16 0.64 4.88
N GLY A 147 31.92 1.08 4.70
CA GLY A 147 31.23 1.03 3.40
C GLY A 147 29.75 1.40 3.49
N ARG A 148 29.37 2.58 3.00
CA ARG A 148 27.96 2.99 2.82
C ARG A 148 27.44 2.46 1.48
N SER A 149 26.32 1.74 1.49
CA SER A 149 25.61 1.29 0.28
C SER A 149 24.33 2.09 0.05
N SER A 150 24.02 2.35 -1.22
CA SER A 150 22.83 3.04 -1.72
C SER A 150 21.55 2.23 -1.48
N MET A 151 20.47 2.90 -1.06
CA MET A 151 19.15 2.27 -0.80
C MET A 151 18.53 1.69 -2.08
N SER A 152 18.14 0.42 -2.01
CA SER A 152 17.47 -0.35 -3.06
C SER A 152 15.98 0.00 -3.15
N ARG A 153 15.32 -0.39 -4.24
CA ARG A 153 13.87 -0.23 -4.38
C ARG A 153 13.08 -1.01 -3.30
N GLU A 154 13.69 -2.01 -2.69
CA GLU A 154 13.19 -2.69 -1.48
C GLU A 154 13.19 -1.83 -0.21
N ASP A 155 13.91 -0.70 -0.18
CA ASP A 155 14.05 0.20 0.98
C ASP A 155 13.04 1.37 0.97
N ILE A 156 12.13 1.43 -0.01
CA ILE A 156 11.13 2.52 -0.11
C ILE A 156 9.94 2.18 0.80
N PRO A 157 9.71 2.94 1.90
CA PRO A 157 8.70 2.59 2.88
C PRO A 157 7.39 3.31 2.67
N PHE A 158 6.34 2.68 3.21
CA PHE A 158 4.98 3.18 3.48
C PHE A 158 4.67 4.62 3.11
#